data_AF-A0A2M7Z5Y4-F1
#
_entry.id   AF-A0A2M7Z5Y4-F1
#
_cell.length_a   1.000
_cell.length_b   1.000
_cell.length_c   1.000
_cell.angle_alpha   90.00
_cell.angle_beta   90.00
_cell.angle_gamma   90.00
#
_symmetry.space_group_name_H-M   'P 1'
#
loop_
_entity.id
_entity.type
_entity.pdbx_description
1 polymer ?
#
loop_
_entity_poly.entity_id
_entity_poly.type
_entity_poly.pdbx_seq_one_letter_code
_entity_poly.pdbx_strand_id
1 'polypeptide(L)'
;MTKSFNVREPYLSYIKKGIKTIEGRLNKGKFADIKKDDIVLINDDFKVKIIGLNTYTTFKEMIMNEGIEKVIPNATSLDEAVNAYYKFYTKEQENEYGVIAIKMQLI
;
A
#
# COMPACT_ATOMS: atom_id res chain seq x y z
N MET A 1 20.83 -2.63 -4.24
CA MET A 1 19.86 -3.74 -4.30
C MET A 1 18.53 -3.19 -4.77
N THR A 2 17.90 -3.82 -5.75
CA THR A 2 16.56 -3.45 -6.22
C THR A 2 15.53 -3.89 -5.20
N LYS A 3 14.67 -2.99 -4.73
CA LYS A 3 13.57 -3.35 -3.82
C LYS A 3 12.44 -3.99 -4.63
N SER A 4 11.78 -5.01 -4.09
CA SER A 4 10.65 -5.65 -4.75
C SER A 4 9.59 -6.17 -3.77
N PHE A 5 8.34 -6.20 -4.20
CA PHE A 5 7.25 -6.84 -3.46
C PHE A 5 6.10 -7.29 -4.35
N ASN A 6 5.24 -8.13 -3.77
CA ASN A 6 4.11 -8.73 -4.46
C ASN A 6 2.78 -8.07 -4.08
N VAL A 7 1.95 -7.82 -5.07
CA VAL A 7 0.58 -7.32 -4.99
C VAL A 7 -0.35 -8.31 -5.67
N ARG A 8 -1.48 -8.64 -5.04
CA ARG A 8 -2.48 -9.56 -5.60
C ARG A 8 -3.45 -8.84 -6.52
N GLU A 9 -4.07 -9.57 -7.44
CA GLU A 9 -5.25 -9.06 -8.16
C GLU A 9 -6.44 -8.86 -7.21
N PRO A 10 -7.33 -7.88 -7.46
CA PRO A 10 -7.35 -6.97 -8.62
C PRO A 10 -6.42 -5.74 -8.49
N TYR A 11 -5.68 -5.61 -7.38
CA TYR A 11 -4.89 -4.42 -7.08
C TYR A 11 -3.71 -4.22 -8.02
N LEU A 12 -3.08 -5.31 -8.48
CA LEU A 12 -2.01 -5.26 -9.48
C LEU A 12 -2.49 -4.58 -10.77
N SER A 13 -3.64 -5.01 -11.30
CA SER A 13 -4.28 -4.39 -12.46
C SER A 13 -4.62 -2.91 -12.23
N TYR A 14 -5.06 -2.53 -11.03
CA TYR A 14 -5.33 -1.13 -10.71
C TYR A 14 -4.07 -0.25 -10.66
N ILE A 15 -2.94 -0.79 -10.19
CA ILE A 15 -1.66 -0.06 -10.21
C ILE A 15 -1.21 0.16 -11.65
N LYS A 16 -1.27 -0.88 -12.51
CA LYS A 16 -0.92 -0.76 -13.94
C LYS A 16 -1.77 0.28 -14.69
N LYS A 17 -3.02 0.45 -14.28
CA LYS A 17 -3.94 1.45 -14.84
C LYS A 17 -3.80 2.85 -14.23
N GLY A 18 -2.92 3.04 -13.24
CA GLY A 18 -2.76 4.31 -12.52
C GLY A 18 -3.92 4.68 -11.61
N ILE A 19 -4.84 3.74 -11.33
CA ILE A 19 -6.01 3.96 -10.47
C ILE A 19 -5.60 3.84 -9.00
N LYS A 20 -4.93 2.74 -8.65
CA LYS A 20 -4.34 2.54 -7.33
C LYS A 20 -2.95 3.16 -7.31
N THR A 21 -2.83 4.30 -6.65
CA THR A 21 -1.58 5.08 -6.55
C THR A 21 -0.91 4.96 -5.18
N ILE A 22 -1.59 4.33 -4.22
CA ILE A 22 -1.10 4.18 -2.84
C ILE A 22 -1.20 2.72 -2.42
N GLU A 23 -0.08 2.17 -1.94
CA GLU A 23 0.00 0.83 -1.37
C GLU A 23 0.15 0.91 0.15
N GLY A 24 -0.89 0.51 0.88
CA GLY A 24 -0.82 0.37 2.34
C GLY A 24 -0.19 -0.96 2.76
N ARG A 25 0.72 -0.93 3.72
CA ARG A 25 1.34 -2.11 4.35
C ARG A 25 1.53 -1.88 5.83
N LEU A 26 1.71 -2.94 6.61
CA LEU A 26 2.29 -2.79 7.95
C LEU A 26 3.69 -2.17 7.83
N ASN A 27 4.01 -1.22 8.69
CA ASN A 27 5.31 -0.55 8.70
C ASN A 27 6.38 -1.45 9.36
N LYS A 28 6.73 -2.56 8.69
CA LYS A 28 7.68 -3.56 9.21
C LYS A 28 8.55 -4.20 8.13
N GLY A 29 9.70 -4.70 8.55
CA GLY A 29 10.67 -5.38 7.69
C GLY A 29 11.01 -4.55 6.46
N LYS A 30 11.04 -5.19 5.29
CA LYS A 30 11.42 -4.53 4.03
C LYS A 30 10.56 -3.32 3.63
N PHE A 31 9.33 -3.21 4.15
CA PHE A 31 8.45 -2.07 3.84
C PHE A 31 8.82 -0.83 4.65
N ALA A 32 9.31 -1.01 5.89
CA ALA A 32 9.81 0.08 6.72
C ALA A 32 11.11 0.68 6.15
N ASP A 33 11.87 -0.11 5.39
CA ASP A 33 13.12 0.32 4.75
C ASP A 33 12.90 1.08 3.43
N ILE A 34 11.66 1.19 2.93
CA ILE A 34 11.34 1.93 1.70
C ILE A 34 11.55 3.43 1.94
N LYS A 35 12.13 4.11 0.95
CA LYS A 35 12.44 5.53 0.96
C LYS A 35 11.86 6.20 -0.28
N LYS A 36 11.63 7.50 -0.17
CA LYS A 36 11.31 8.34 -1.32
C LYS A 36 12.41 8.20 -2.38
N ASP A 37 12.01 8.26 -3.64
CA ASP A 37 12.83 8.10 -4.85
C ASP A 37 13.37 6.67 -5.10
N ASP A 38 13.05 5.70 -4.25
CA ASP A 38 13.30 4.29 -4.57
C ASP A 38 12.56 3.88 -5.85
N ILE A 39 13.20 2.99 -6.61
CA ILE A 39 12.55 2.22 -7.68
C ILE A 39 12.26 0.83 -7.15
N VAL A 40 10.97 0.46 -7.19
CA VAL A 40 10.49 -0.83 -6.69
C VAL A 40 9.95 -1.66 -7.85
N LEU A 41 10.37 -2.92 -7.92
CA LEU A 41 9.85 -3.91 -8.85
C LEU A 41 8.61 -4.61 -8.24
N ILE A 42 7.47 -4.52 -8.92
CA ILE A 42 6.20 -5.12 -8.50
C ILE A 42 6.00 -6.43 -9.26
N ASN A 43 5.78 -7.53 -8.52
CA ASN A 43 5.54 -8.88 -9.06
C ASN A 43 6.56 -9.35 -10.11
N ASP A 44 7.80 -8.87 -10.04
CA ASP A 44 8.84 -9.12 -11.04
C ASP A 44 8.42 -8.76 -12.49
N ASP A 45 7.49 -7.82 -12.62
CA ASP A 45 6.77 -7.51 -13.87
C ASP A 45 7.02 -6.06 -14.30
N PHE A 46 6.67 -5.08 -13.46
CA PHE A 46 6.84 -3.65 -13.78
C PHE A 46 7.41 -2.86 -12.61
N LYS A 47 7.94 -1.67 -12.91
CA LYS A 47 8.59 -0.81 -11.91
C LYS A 47 7.70 0.39 -11.57
N VAL A 48 7.79 0.79 -10.30
CA VAL A 48 7.21 2.03 -9.81
C VAL A 48 8.26 2.86 -9.10
N LYS A 49 8.13 4.18 -9.17
CA LYS A 49 8.90 5.13 -8.36
C LYS A 49 8.12 5.46 -7.10
N ILE A 50 8.79 5.46 -5.95
CA ILE A 50 8.21 5.92 -4.70
C ILE A 50 8.28 7.44 -4.65
N ILE A 51 7.12 8.09 -4.65
CA ILE A 51 7.00 9.56 -4.69
C ILE A 51 6.69 10.17 -3.32
N GLY A 52 6.29 9.36 -2.35
CA GLY A 52 6.01 9.80 -0.99
C GLY A 52 5.71 8.64 -0.05
N LEU A 53 5.87 8.89 1.25
CA LEU A 53 5.63 7.94 2.33
C LEU A 53 4.95 8.69 3.47
N ASN A 54 3.86 8.13 3.98
CA ASN A 54 3.19 8.60 5.20
C ASN A 54 3.01 7.40 6.13
N THR A 55 3.09 7.63 7.44
CA THR A 55 2.85 6.59 8.45
C THR A 55 1.63 6.93 9.28
N TYR A 56 0.90 5.90 9.69
CA TYR A 56 -0.35 6.01 10.43
C TYR A 56 -0.40 4.94 11.53
N THR A 57 -1.27 5.16 12.51
CA THR A 57 -1.47 4.19 13.59
C THR A 57 -2.31 3.01 13.11
N THR A 58 -3.27 3.25 12.21
CA THR A 58 -4.20 2.22 11.72
C THR A 58 -4.47 2.33 10.22
N PHE A 59 -4.91 1.23 9.60
CA PHE A 59 -5.38 1.22 8.22
C PHE A 59 -6.59 2.14 8.02
N LYS A 60 -7.47 2.23 9.02
CA LYS A 60 -8.63 3.13 8.98
C LYS A 60 -8.19 4.58 8.86
N GLU A 61 -7.27 5.01 9.71
CA GLU A 61 -6.69 6.36 9.67
C GLU A 61 -6.01 6.64 8.33
N MET A 62 -5.19 5.70 7.85
CA MET A 62 -4.54 5.80 6.55
C MET A 62 -5.56 6.02 5.42
N ILE A 63 -6.60 5.18 5.33
CA ILE A 63 -7.59 5.26 4.25
C ILE A 63 -8.40 6.56 4.33
N MET A 64 -8.76 7.01 5.53
CA MET A 64 -9.48 8.29 5.72
C MET A 64 -8.67 9.49 5.21
N ASN A 65 -7.33 9.47 5.37
CA ASN A 65 -6.46 10.57 4.96
C ASN A 65 -6.05 10.48 3.49
N GLU A 66 -5.80 9.28 2.98
CA GLU A 66 -5.25 9.07 1.64
C GLU A 66 -6.33 8.91 0.55
N GLY A 67 -7.54 8.49 0.94
CA GLY A 67 -8.68 8.27 0.05
C GLY A 67 -8.87 6.79 -0.32
N ILE A 68 -10.11 6.32 -0.26
CA ILE A 68 -10.46 4.91 -0.53
C ILE A 68 -10.07 4.53 -1.96
N GLU A 69 -10.40 5.38 -2.93
CA GLU A 69 -10.22 5.12 -4.35
C GLU A 69 -8.76 4.93 -4.76
N LYS A 70 -7.82 5.55 -4.04
CA LYS A 70 -6.38 5.46 -4.31
C LYS A 70 -5.73 4.25 -3.66
N VAL A 71 -6.35 3.72 -2.59
CA VAL A 71 -5.81 2.63 -1.77
C VAL A 71 -6.49 1.31 -2.10
N ILE A 72 -7.82 1.24 -2.06
CA ILE A 72 -8.65 0.05 -2.35
C ILE A 72 -9.75 0.46 -3.34
N PRO A 73 -9.43 0.56 -4.65
CA PRO A 73 -10.34 1.16 -5.64
C PRO A 73 -11.67 0.43 -5.83
N ASN A 74 -11.74 -0.85 -5.48
CA ASN A 74 -12.95 -1.66 -5.60
C ASN A 74 -13.79 -1.70 -4.32
N ALA A 75 -13.41 -0.99 -3.26
CA ALA A 75 -14.22 -0.88 -2.06
C ALA A 75 -15.22 0.26 -2.20
N THR A 76 -16.44 0.01 -1.73
CA THR A 76 -17.56 0.97 -1.76
C THR A 76 -17.71 1.75 -0.45
N SER A 77 -16.98 1.34 0.60
CA SER A 77 -17.02 1.97 1.92
C SER A 77 -15.67 1.87 2.63
N LEU A 78 -15.49 2.70 3.66
CA LEU A 78 -14.29 2.67 4.51
C LEU A 78 -14.14 1.31 5.19
N ASP A 79 -15.22 0.73 5.70
CA ASP A 79 -15.18 -0.56 6.39
C ASP A 79 -14.82 -1.70 5.44
N GLU A 80 -15.34 -1.70 4.21
CA GLU A 80 -14.94 -2.68 3.18
C GLU A 80 -13.44 -2.57 2.85
N ALA A 81 -12.95 -1.34 2.68
CA ALA A 81 -11.55 -1.07 2.40
C ALA A 81 -10.62 -1.52 3.54
N VAL A 82 -10.99 -1.22 4.78
CA VAL A 82 -10.26 -1.64 5.99
C VAL A 82 -10.28 -3.17 6.13
N ASN A 83 -11.43 -3.81 5.94
CA ASN A 83 -11.57 -5.25 6.03
C ASN A 83 -10.77 -6.01 4.95
N ALA A 84 -10.45 -5.37 3.82
CA ALA A 84 -9.54 -5.95 2.84
C ALA A 84 -8.13 -6.21 3.43
N TYR A 85 -7.67 -5.37 4.35
CA TYR A 85 -6.38 -5.55 5.03
C TYR A 85 -6.43 -6.66 6.08
N TYR A 86 -7.52 -6.81 6.82
CA TYR A 86 -7.64 -7.82 7.87
C TYR A 86 -7.82 -9.26 7.36
N LYS A 87 -7.92 -9.44 6.04
CA LYS A 87 -7.72 -10.74 5.39
C LYS A 87 -6.24 -11.21 5.42
N PHE A 88 -5.31 -10.28 5.66
CA PHE A 88 -3.87 -10.54 5.59
C PHE A 88 -3.13 -10.23 6.89
N TYR A 89 -3.64 -9.31 7.70
CA TYR A 89 -2.99 -8.82 8.92
C TYR A 89 -3.96 -8.89 10.10
N THR A 90 -3.43 -9.13 11.29
CA THR A 90 -4.24 -9.05 12.51
C THR A 90 -4.22 -7.64 13.09
N LYS A 91 -5.18 -7.35 13.97
CA LYS A 91 -5.24 -6.07 14.69
C LYS A 91 -4.06 -5.87 15.62
N GLU A 92 -3.55 -6.95 16.20
CA GLU A 92 -2.37 -6.92 17.06
C GLU A 92 -1.14 -6.50 16.27
N GLN A 93 -0.98 -7.01 15.04
CA GLN A 93 0.11 -6.58 14.15
C GLN A 93 -0.03 -5.13 13.70
N GLU A 94 -1.25 -4.67 13.42
CA GLU A 94 -1.52 -3.24 13.14
C GLU A 94 -1.07 -2.37 14.33
N ASN A 95 -1.43 -2.76 15.56
CA ASN A 95 -1.05 -2.01 16.76
C ASN A 95 0.45 -2.06 17.05
N GLU A 96 1.12 -3.19 16.78
CA GLU A 96 2.55 -3.37 17.03
C GLU A 96 3.41 -2.56 16.05
N TYR A 97 3.05 -2.56 14.76
CA TYR A 97 3.91 -2.02 13.71
C TYR A 97 3.41 -0.68 13.15
N GLY A 98 2.15 -0.34 13.34
CA GLY A 98 1.50 0.73 12.58
C GLY A 98 1.45 0.41 11.08
N VAL A 99 1.11 1.43 10.30
CA VAL A 99 0.84 1.33 8.86
C VAL A 99 1.68 2.35 8.10
N ILE A 100 2.18 1.95 6.93
CA ILE A 100 2.84 2.84 5.97
C ILE A 100 2.02 2.90 4.68
N ALA A 101 1.74 4.13 4.24
CA ALA A 101 1.18 4.43 2.93
C ALA A 101 2.32 4.74 1.95
N ILE A 102 2.49 3.86 0.97
CA ILE A 102 3.54 3.97 -0.04
C ILE A 102 2.94 4.59 -1.30
N LYS A 103 3.26 5.87 -1.57
CA LYS A 103 2.77 6.59 -2.74
C LYS A 103 3.66 6.27 -3.93
N MET A 104 3.05 5.82 -5.02
CA MET A 104 3.74 5.23 -6.16
C MET A 104 3.34 5.92 -7.46
N GLN A 105 4.29 5.99 -8.38
CA GLN A 105 4.08 6.39 -9.77
C GLN A 105 4.64 5.31 -10.69
N LEU A 106 3.83 4.84 -11.65
CA LEU A 106 4.27 3.89 -12.67
C LEU A 106 5.36 4.53 -13.56
N ILE A 107 6.35 3.74 -13.95
CA ILE A 107 7.48 4.14 -14.82
C ILE A 107 7.32 3.50 -16.19
#